data_AF-A0A268K1Q7-F1
#
_entry.id   AF-A0A268K1Q7-F1
#
_cell.length_a   1.000
_cell.length_b   1.000
_cell.length_c   1.000
_cell.angle_alpha   90.00
_cell.angle_beta   90.00
_cell.angle_gamma   90.00
#
_symmetry.space_group_name_H-M   'P 1'
#
loop_
_entity.id
_entity.type
_entity.pdbx_description
1 polymer ?
#
loop_
_entity_poly.entity_id
_entity_poly.type
_entity_poly.pdbx_seq_one_letter_code
_entity_poly.pdbx_strand_id
1 'polypeptide(L)' 'MIVQIAGYVLLLVVWSFVRIQSLRSKQKNKEAAVYGFLMGVSSIIGSLLIAGVDIPSPVVPYKIIFEPIGKMLLMQ' A
#
# COMPACT_ATOMS: atom_id res chain seq x y z
N MET A 1 -7.10 -0.51 19.80
CA MET A 1 -7.38 -0.16 18.39
C MET A 1 -6.89 1.24 18.03
N ILE A 2 -7.50 2.34 18.50
CA ILE A 2 -7.07 3.71 18.10
C ILE A 2 -5.61 4.01 18.45
N VAL A 3 -5.15 3.65 19.66
CA VAL A 3 -3.75 3.85 20.09
C VAL A 3 -2.75 3.05 19.23
N GLN A 4 -3.14 1.84 18.78
CA GLN A 4 -2.31 1.01 17.91
C GLN A 4 -2.22 1.61 16.51
N ILE A 5 -3.33 2.08 15.96
CA ILE A 5 -3.37 2.77 14.66
C ILE A 5 -2.55 4.06 14.72
N ALA A 6 -2.74 4.87 15.77
CA ALA A 6 -2.00 6.11 15.96
C ALA A 6 -0.49 5.86 16.07
N GLY A 7 -0.06 4.87 16.86
CA GLY A 7 1.35 4.49 16.98
C GLY A 7 1.94 3.96 15.67
N TYR A 8 1.18 3.11 14.96
CA TYR A 8 1.56 2.59 13.65
C TYR A 8 1.77 3.70 12.62
N VAL A 9 0.79 4.61 12.50
CA VAL A 9 0.84 5.74 11.56
C VAL A 9 2.00 6.68 11.91
N LEU A 10 2.20 7.01 13.19
CA LEU A 10 3.31 7.87 13.63
C LEU A 10 4.67 7.29 13.23
N LEU A 11 4.90 6.01 13.52
CA LEU A 11 6.16 5.34 13.15
C LEU A 11 6.36 5.32 11.64
N LEU A 12 5.31 5.01 10.87
CA LEU A 12 5.36 4.99 9.41
C LEU A 12 5.64 6.36 8.80
N VAL A 13 5.03 7.41 9.33
CA VAL A 13 5.23 8.78 8.85
C VAL A 13 6.65 9.24 9.13
N VAL A 14 7.15 9.01 10.35
CA VAL A 14 8.55 9.36 10.70
C VAL A 14 9.54 8.61 9.80
N TRP A 15 9.35 7.30 9.63
CA TRP A 15 10.23 6.49 8.78
C TRP A 15 10.16 6.91 7.31
N SER A 16 8.96 7.14 6.79
CA SER A 16 8.74 7.62 5.42
C SER A 16 9.41 8.98 5.21
N PHE A 17 9.27 9.89 6.16
CA PHE A 17 9.83 11.23 6.04
C PHE A 17 11.36 11.20 5.98
N VAL A 18 12.00 10.41 6.84
CA VAL A 18 13.47 10.21 6.81
C VAL A 18 13.91 9.62 5.47
N ARG A 19 13.18 8.63 4.94
CA ARG A 19 13.53 7.97 3.68
C ARG A 19 13.30 8.86 2.45
N ILE A 20 12.21 9.63 2.44
CA ILE A 20 11.91 10.61 1.39
C ILE A 20 12.96 11.73 1.39
N GLN A 21 13.36 12.25 2.56
CA GLN A 21 14.46 13.21 2.65
C GLN A 21 15.76 12.64 2.09
N SER A 22 16.10 11.38 2.44
CA SER A 22 17.31 10.73 1.90
C SER A 22 17.27 10.59 0.37
N LEU A 23 16.12 10.22 -0.21
CA LEU A 23 15.92 10.14 -1.66
C LEU A 23 16.00 11.51 -2.34
N ARG A 24 15.40 12.53 -1.71
CA ARG A 24 15.43 13.91 -2.21
C ARG A 24 16.84 14.51 -2.15
N SER A 25 17.62 14.19 -1.12
CA SER A 25 19.04 14.56 -1.01
C SER A 25 19.89 13.96 -2.14
N LYS A 26 19.48 12.83 -2.71
CA LYS A 26 20.11 12.20 -3.88
C LYS A 26 19.55 12.69 -5.22
N GLN A 27 18.75 13.77 -5.21
CA GLN A 27 18.00 14.32 -6.36
C GLN A 27 17.06 13.32 -7.05
N LYS A 28 16.69 12.23 -6.35
CA LYS A 28 15.86 11.15 -6.90
C LYS A 28 14.37 11.43 -6.70
N ASN A 29 13.92 12.57 -7.22
CA ASN A 29 12.57 13.08 -6.97
C ASN A 29 11.45 12.16 -7.50
N LYS A 30 11.68 11.47 -8.62
CA LYS A 30 10.73 10.48 -9.16
C LYS A 30 10.59 9.27 -8.23
N GLU A 31 11.71 8.74 -7.73
CA GLU A 31 11.72 7.60 -6.81
C GLU A 31 11.08 7.99 -5.46
N ALA A 32 11.32 9.20 -4.97
CA ALA A 32 10.69 9.73 -3.78
C ALA A 32 9.16 9.85 -3.92
N ALA A 33 8.67 10.28 -5.09
CA ALA A 33 7.23 10.36 -5.36
C ALA A 33 6.57 8.97 -5.40
N VAL A 34 7.17 8.01 -6.10
CA VAL A 34 6.66 6.62 -6.14
C VAL A 34 6.71 5.98 -4.76
N TYR A 35 7.80 6.18 -4.01
CA TYR A 35 7.94 5.68 -2.65
C TYR A 35 6.90 6.28 -1.70
N GLY A 36 6.68 7.60 -1.76
CA GLY A 36 5.68 8.28 -0.96
C GLY A 36 4.26 7.78 -1.26
N PHE A 37 3.94 7.58 -2.54
CA PHE A 37 2.66 7.01 -2.95
C PHE A 37 2.47 5.58 -2.41
N LEU A 38 3.48 4.71 -2.58
CA LEU A 38 3.45 3.34 -2.06
C LEU A 38 3.24 3.32 -0.55
N MET A 39 4.01 4.12 0.20
CA MET A 39 3.88 4.21 1.65
C MET A 39 2.52 4.75 2.09
N GLY A 40 1.96 5.72 1.34
CA GLY A 40 0.62 6.22 1.58
C GLY A 40 -0.44 5.12 1.45
N VAL A 41 -0.42 4.37 0.33
CA VAL A 41 -1.34 3.25 0.10
C VAL A 41 -1.16 2.16 1.16
N SER A 42 0.08 1.77 1.47
CA SER A 42 0.37 0.78 2.53
C SER A 42 -0.07 1.23 3.92
N SER A 43 0.04 2.53 4.23
CA SER A 43 -0.43 3.09 5.51
C SER A 43 -1.95 2.97 5.65
N ILE A 44 -2.70 3.27 4.57
CA ILE A 44 -4.15 3.12 4.53
C ILE A 44 -4.52 1.65 4.72
N ILE A 45 -3.95 0.74 3.92
CA ILE A 45 -4.24 -0.70 3.99
C ILE A 45 -3.90 -1.26 5.38
N GLY A 46 -2.73 -0.94 5.92
CA GLY A 46 -2.33 -1.40 7.25
C GLY A 46 -3.24 -0.85 8.35
N SER A 47 -3.71 0.39 8.23
CA SER A 47 -4.69 0.97 9.17
C SER A 47 -6.04 0.25 9.11
N LEU A 48 -6.51 -0.11 7.90
CA LEU A 48 -7.73 -0.91 7.72
C LEU A 48 -7.58 -2.31 8.34
N LEU A 49 -6.42 -2.97 8.16
CA LEU A 49 -6.14 -4.27 8.76
C LEU A 49 -6.14 -4.20 10.30
N ILE A 50 -5.51 -3.18 10.89
CA ILE A 50 -5.49 -2.99 12.35
C ILE A 50 -6.89 -2.66 12.88
N ALA A 51 -7.71 -1.98 12.09
CA ALA A 51 -9.11 -1.71 12.41
C ALA A 51 -10.00 -2.97 12.34
N GLY A 52 -9.45 -4.12 11.93
CA GLY A 52 -10.21 -5.36 11.79
C GLY A 52 -11.22 -5.33 10.64
N VAL A 53 -11.04 -4.41 9.68
CA VAL A 53 -11.84 -4.41 8.46
C VAL A 53 -11.47 -5.67 7.68
N ASP A 54 -12.46 -6.50 7.36
CA ASP A 54 -12.32 -7.61 6.43
C ASP A 54 -11.96 -7.05 5.06
N ILE A 55 -10.66 -6.86 4.82
CA ILE A 55 -10.16 -6.54 3.49
C ILE A 55 -10.30 -7.83 2.70
N PRO A 56 -11.16 -7.88 1.67
CA PRO A 56 -11.30 -9.07 0.86
C PRO A 56 -9.91 -9.45 0.34
N SER A 57 -9.53 -10.72 0.57
CA SER A 57 -8.22 -11.26 0.20
C SER A 57 -7.77 -10.68 -1.13
N PRO A 58 -6.49 -10.28 -1.31
CA PRO A 58 -6.00 -9.74 -2.57
C PRO A 58 -6.29 -10.66 -3.76
N VAL A 59 -6.56 -11.94 -3.52
CA VAL A 59 -7.06 -12.89 -4.51
C VAL A 59 -8.39 -12.45 -5.15
N VAL A 60 -9.30 -11.80 -4.43
CA VAL A 60 -10.63 -11.41 -4.91
C VAL A 60 -10.56 -10.33 -6.01
N PRO A 61 -9.92 -9.17 -5.83
CA PRO A 61 -9.79 -8.18 -6.90
C PRO A 61 -8.93 -8.70 -8.06
N TYR A 62 -7.87 -9.47 -7.79
CA TYR A 62 -7.08 -10.11 -8.85
C TYR A 62 -7.92 -11.12 -9.64
N LYS A 63 -8.76 -11.92 -8.98
CA LYS A 63 -9.68 -12.84 -9.64
C LYS A 63 -10.68 -12.08 -10.50
N ILE A 64 -11.27 -10.97 -10.04
CA ILE A 64 -12.18 -10.16 -10.86
C ILE A 64 -11.53 -9.66 -12.16
N ILE A 65 -10.26 -9.24 -12.12
CA ILE A 65 -9.55 -8.70 -13.28
C ILE A 65 -9.02 -9.81 -14.19
N PHE A 66 -8.42 -10.86 -13.62
CA PHE A 66 -7.71 -11.90 -14.36
C PHE A 66 -8.57 -13.12 -14.69
N GLU A 67 -9.68 -13.37 -13.99
CA GLU A 67 -10.64 -14.43 -14.34
C GLU A 67 -11.29 -14.23 -15.72
N PRO A 68 -11.74 -13.03 -16.15
CA PRO A 68 -12.27 -12.86 -17.50
C PRO A 68 -11.20 -13.06 -18.58
N ILE A 69 -9.95 -12.62 -18.33
CA ILE A 69 -8.82 -12.84 -19.25
C ILE A 69 -8.48 -14.33 -19.33
N GLY A 70 -8.46 -15.02 -18.18
CA GLY A 70 -8.25 -16.45 -18.09
C GLY A 70 -9.34 -17.25 -18.81
N LYS A 71 -10.62 -16.86 -18.67
CA LYS A 71 -11.74 -17.46 -19.40
C LYS A 71 -11.66 -17.23 -20.91
N MET A 72 -11.27 -16.04 -21.36
CA MET A 72 -11.05 -15.77 -22.79
C MET A 72 -9.89 -16.60 -23.38
N LEU A 73 -8.81 -16.80 -22.62
CA LEU A 73 -7.63 -17.55 -23.06
C LEU A 73 -7.80 -19.07 -22.98
N LEU A 74 -8.53 -19.57 -21.98
CA LEU A 74 -8.77 -21.00 -21.81
C LEU A 74 -9.89 -21.56 -22.68
N MET A 75 -10.62 -20.68 -23.41
CA MET A 75 -11.57 -21.02 -24.46
C MET A 75 -12.35 -22.31 -24.20
N GLN A 76 -13.20 -22.26 -23.17
CA GLN A 76 -14.42 -23.05 -23.10
C GLN A 76 -15.62 -22.11 -23.22
#